data_AF-A0A5J4P327-F1
#
_entry.id   AF-A0A5J4P327-F1
#
_cell.length_a   1.000
_cell.length_b   1.000
_cell.length_c   1.000
_cell.angle_alpha   90.00
_cell.angle_beta   90.00
_cell.angle_gamma   90.00
#
_symmetry.space_group_name_H-M   'P 1'
#
loop_
_entity.id
_entity.type
_entity.pdbx_description
1 polymer ?
#
loop_
_entity_poly.entity_id
_entity_poly.type
_entity_poly.pdbx_seq_one_letter_code
_entity_poly.pdbx_strand_id
1 'polypeptide(L)'
;LYQRKISSGPFRLRNFDAKTELHEYVNKISRLIVETKTSLQTAVSWAEEEVSKYAWNPNLTLSDTHSIKLRNLDSSDERLISSPLYPFRVLTGRSGVHIPEEIYDGDPHVFHTLLWTEALDFIFNTTKGLRFIYFASVSGIFRVYPAFPWDLRVVDVFDIRYTPWYIQGSAVPKDLLIMLDTSGSMTGQSLKLANVSAQKLVMDLDENDYFAVTHFPEPDKDLPLSLVTMNQTAPPCFRSFVRATRRNKLRVFRELGNLTARGYAKFDRAFAMAIDMFNEATNVLEFTVRGTSFLFQIHVLIYALGEPVSTLQHYQGQTCPYRGHYTYIPTAGAVSNMMEHYHEKSTRTLLGPEGSPIQPEVLLHGAADIFQTKQYRVCEQKEH
;
A
#
# COMPACT_ATOMS: atom_id res chain seq x y z
N LEU A 1 46.99 -4.54 38.86
CA LEU A 1 46.16 -3.80 39.85
C LEU A 1 44.66 -3.94 39.56
N TYR A 2 44.21 -3.69 38.32
CA TYR A 2 42.79 -3.77 37.93
C TYR A 2 42.17 -5.16 38.04
N GLN A 3 42.84 -6.22 37.57
CA GLN A 3 42.36 -7.61 37.74
C GLN A 3 42.12 -7.98 39.21
N ARG A 4 43.01 -7.55 40.13
CA ARG A 4 42.90 -7.81 41.57
C ARG A 4 41.67 -7.11 42.17
N LYS A 5 41.42 -5.85 41.79
CA LYS A 5 40.22 -5.07 42.19
C LYS A 5 38.92 -5.64 41.60
N ILE A 6 38.97 -6.24 40.42
CA ILE A 6 37.83 -6.91 39.79
C ILE A 6 37.52 -8.24 40.49
N SER A 7 38.55 -9.04 40.82
CA SER A 7 38.37 -10.31 41.52
C SER A 7 37.93 -10.16 42.98
N SER A 8 38.24 -9.03 43.63
CA SER A 8 37.87 -8.74 45.03
C SER A 8 36.66 -7.79 45.17
N GLY A 9 36.13 -7.28 44.07
CA GLY A 9 35.00 -6.35 44.04
C GLY A 9 33.66 -7.06 43.77
N PRO A 10 32.53 -6.35 43.86
CA PRO A 10 31.20 -6.94 43.60
C PRO A 10 30.96 -7.29 42.12
N PHE A 11 31.86 -6.88 41.22
CA PHE A 11 31.71 -7.07 39.78
C PHE A 11 32.47 -8.29 39.28
N ARG A 12 31.80 -9.13 38.48
CA ARG A 12 32.41 -10.29 37.83
C ARG A 12 32.56 -10.02 36.34
N LEU A 13 33.78 -10.18 35.82
CA LEU A 13 34.00 -10.25 34.38
C LEU A 13 33.46 -11.59 33.88
N ARG A 14 32.56 -11.55 32.89
CA ARG A 14 32.13 -12.73 32.14
C ARG A 14 32.77 -12.69 30.76
N ASN A 15 33.16 -13.86 30.26
CA ASN A 15 33.58 -13.97 28.87
C ASN A 15 32.33 -13.82 27.99
N PHE A 16 32.38 -12.95 26.98
CA PHE A 16 31.28 -12.72 26.05
C PHE A 16 31.56 -13.52 24.78
N ASP A 17 30.85 -14.64 24.61
CA ASP A 17 30.90 -15.40 23.37
C ASP A 17 29.84 -14.88 22.41
N ALA A 18 30.28 -14.05 21.46
CA ALA A 18 29.42 -13.45 20.46
C ALA A 18 28.62 -14.49 19.63
N LYS A 19 29.18 -15.69 19.41
CA LYS A 19 28.50 -16.73 18.64
C LYS A 19 27.31 -17.30 19.42
N THR A 20 27.54 -17.68 20.68
CA THR A 20 26.48 -18.20 21.54
C THR A 20 25.40 -17.15 21.77
N GLU A 21 25.78 -15.90 22.06
CA GLU A 21 24.85 -14.80 22.22
C GLU A 21 23.99 -14.57 20.95
N LEU A 22 24.62 -14.59 19.77
CA LEU A 22 23.90 -14.47 18.50
C LEU A 22 22.89 -15.61 18.29
N HIS A 23 23.27 -16.85 18.59
CA HIS A 23 22.36 -17.99 18.51
C HIS A 23 21.19 -17.85 19.48
N GLU A 24 21.41 -17.39 20.71
CA GLU A 24 20.35 -17.12 21.69
C GLU A 24 19.40 -16.02 21.21
N TYR A 25 19.93 -14.93 20.63
CA TYR A 25 19.11 -13.87 20.04
C TYR A 25 18.28 -14.37 18.87
N VAL A 26 18.87 -15.11 17.94
CA VAL A 26 18.16 -15.68 16.79
C VAL A 26 17.03 -16.58 17.28
N ASN A 27 17.30 -17.49 18.22
CA ASN A 27 16.28 -18.38 18.79
C ASN A 27 15.13 -17.60 19.45
N LYS A 28 15.46 -16.54 20.19
CA LYS A 28 14.45 -15.68 20.83
C LYS A 28 13.58 -14.95 19.82
N ILE A 29 14.18 -14.37 18.77
CA ILE A 29 13.46 -13.67 17.70
C ILE A 29 12.63 -14.66 16.89
N SER A 30 13.19 -15.81 16.50
CA SER A 30 12.48 -16.85 15.76
C SER A 30 11.25 -17.33 16.53
N ARG A 31 11.37 -17.55 17.85
CA ARG A 31 10.23 -17.92 18.69
C ARG A 31 9.16 -16.85 18.70
N LEU A 32 9.54 -15.57 18.86
CA LEU A 32 8.60 -14.46 18.82
C LEU A 32 7.85 -14.40 17.48
N ILE A 33 8.57 -14.52 16.36
CA ILE A 33 7.97 -14.51 15.01
C ILE A 33 6.98 -15.66 14.85
N VAL A 34 7.34 -16.87 15.27
CA VAL A 34 6.46 -18.05 15.16
C VAL A 34 5.22 -17.89 16.05
N GLU A 35 5.37 -17.40 17.27
CA GLU A 35 4.24 -17.12 18.17
C GLU A 35 3.31 -16.04 17.57
N THR A 36 3.87 -14.92 17.11
CA THR A 36 3.11 -13.84 16.45
C THR A 36 2.39 -14.35 15.19
N LYS A 37 3.06 -15.13 14.34
CA LYS A 37 2.46 -15.73 13.14
C LYS A 37 1.26 -16.60 13.49
N THR A 38 1.44 -17.51 14.44
CA THR A 38 0.42 -18.48 14.83
C THR A 38 -0.80 -17.78 15.43
N SER A 39 -0.57 -16.78 16.28
CA SER A 39 -1.64 -15.96 16.86
C SER A 39 -2.41 -15.18 15.80
N LEU A 40 -1.71 -14.59 14.83
CA LEU A 40 -2.33 -13.87 13.73
C LEU A 40 -3.17 -14.80 12.84
N GLN A 41 -2.63 -15.97 12.48
CA GLN A 41 -3.37 -16.98 11.70
C GLN A 41 -4.64 -17.45 12.41
N THR A 42 -4.57 -17.63 13.72
CA THR A 42 -5.74 -18.01 14.53
C THR A 42 -6.79 -16.90 14.52
N ALA A 43 -6.39 -15.64 14.72
CA ALA A 43 -7.29 -14.49 14.69
C ALA A 43 -7.96 -14.32 13.32
N VAL A 44 -7.21 -14.50 12.23
CA VAL A 44 -7.74 -14.46 10.85
C VAL A 44 -8.77 -15.58 10.64
N SER A 45 -8.45 -16.82 11.01
CA SER A 45 -9.37 -17.95 10.86
C SER A 45 -10.68 -17.73 11.62
N TRP A 46 -10.64 -17.18 12.83
CA TRP A 46 -11.86 -16.86 13.58
C TRP A 46 -12.62 -15.69 12.98
N ALA A 47 -11.93 -14.67 12.46
CA ALA A 47 -12.58 -13.55 11.78
C ALA A 47 -13.30 -14.00 10.50
N GLU A 48 -12.69 -14.88 9.70
CA GLU A 48 -13.29 -15.50 8.52
C GLU A 48 -14.52 -16.36 8.87
N GLU A 49 -14.44 -17.11 9.97
CA GLU A 49 -15.58 -17.87 10.46
C GLU A 49 -16.73 -16.95 10.91
N GLU A 50 -16.44 -15.88 11.65
CA GLU A 50 -17.47 -14.94 12.12
C GLU A 50 -18.13 -14.17 10.98
N VAL A 51 -17.37 -13.71 9.98
CA VAL A 51 -17.96 -13.02 8.83
C VAL A 51 -18.81 -13.97 7.97
N SER A 52 -18.46 -15.26 7.90
CA SER A 52 -19.25 -16.26 7.15
C SER A 52 -20.67 -16.48 7.73
N LYS A 53 -20.86 -16.18 9.02
CA LYS A 53 -22.16 -16.29 9.72
C LYS A 53 -23.03 -15.06 9.50
N TYR A 54 -22.47 -13.96 9.00
CA TYR A 54 -23.17 -12.69 8.89
C TYR A 54 -24.19 -12.71 7.75
N ALA A 55 -25.46 -12.49 8.08
CA ALA A 55 -26.55 -12.35 7.11
C ALA A 55 -26.83 -10.86 6.84
N TRP A 56 -26.83 -10.47 5.56
CA TRP A 56 -27.14 -9.10 5.16
C TRP A 56 -28.57 -8.71 5.52
N ASN A 57 -28.74 -7.60 6.25
CA ASN A 57 -30.04 -7.09 6.68
C ASN A 57 -30.37 -5.77 5.96
N PRO A 58 -31.28 -5.75 4.98
CA PRO A 58 -31.59 -4.55 4.21
C PRO A 58 -32.20 -3.41 5.05
N ASN A 59 -32.74 -3.70 6.24
CA ASN A 59 -33.34 -2.72 7.13
C ASN A 59 -32.36 -2.20 8.20
N LEU A 60 -31.10 -2.64 8.18
CA LEU A 60 -30.09 -2.17 9.11
C LEU A 60 -29.86 -0.66 8.90
N THR A 61 -29.66 0.06 10.00
CA THR A 61 -29.38 1.49 9.99
C THR A 61 -28.12 1.79 10.80
N LEU A 62 -27.55 2.98 10.60
CA LEU A 62 -26.35 3.39 11.35
C LEU A 62 -26.56 3.38 12.88
N SER A 63 -27.78 3.65 13.37
CA SER A 63 -28.10 3.63 14.81
C SER A 63 -28.01 2.25 15.45
N ASP A 64 -28.01 1.17 14.66
CA ASP A 64 -27.88 -0.20 15.16
C ASP A 64 -26.41 -0.57 15.45
N THR A 65 -25.45 0.28 15.03
CA THR A 65 -24.02 0.05 15.23
C THR A 65 -23.52 0.68 16.54
N HIS A 66 -22.74 -0.06 17.32
CA HIS A 66 -22.24 0.35 18.64
C HIS A 66 -20.71 0.47 18.68
N SER A 67 -20.12 0.83 17.54
CA SER A 67 -18.67 0.93 17.38
C SER A 67 -18.10 2.21 18.01
N ILE A 68 -16.99 2.05 18.75
CA ILE A 68 -16.28 3.18 19.35
C ILE A 68 -15.48 3.90 18.26
N LYS A 69 -15.95 5.08 17.82
CA LYS A 69 -15.19 5.91 16.88
C LYS A 69 -13.95 6.48 17.60
N LEU A 70 -12.74 6.16 17.13
CA LEU A 70 -11.48 6.59 17.77
C LEU A 70 -11.36 8.12 17.83
N ARG A 71 -11.92 8.82 16.83
CA ARG A 71 -11.99 10.28 16.77
C ARG A 71 -12.83 10.91 17.89
N ASN A 72 -13.79 10.16 18.42
CA ASN A 72 -14.68 10.62 19.48
C ASN A 72 -14.19 10.23 20.88
N LEU A 73 -13.08 9.48 20.97
CA LEU A 73 -12.50 9.06 22.23
C LEU A 73 -11.58 10.17 22.74
N ASP A 74 -11.98 10.84 23.83
CA ASP A 74 -11.14 11.87 24.44
C ASP A 74 -9.99 11.22 25.23
N SER A 75 -8.80 11.81 25.09
CA SER A 75 -7.64 11.57 25.95
C SER A 75 -7.92 11.64 27.46
N SER A 76 -8.95 12.40 27.86
CA SER A 76 -9.39 12.56 29.25
C SER A 76 -10.35 11.47 29.75
N ASP A 77 -10.84 10.58 28.88
CA ASP A 77 -11.80 9.53 29.24
C ASP A 77 -11.26 8.63 30.37
N GLU A 78 -11.99 8.58 31.48
CA GLU A 78 -11.59 7.86 32.69
C GLU A 78 -11.44 6.35 32.47
N ARG A 79 -12.14 5.79 31.46
CA ARG A 79 -12.07 4.36 31.12
C ARG A 79 -10.73 3.97 30.48
N LEU A 80 -9.94 4.95 30.01
CA LEU A 80 -8.63 4.71 29.44
C LEU A 80 -7.62 4.36 30.54
N ILE A 81 -6.93 3.23 30.39
CA ILE A 81 -5.94 2.77 31.36
C ILE A 81 -4.52 2.92 30.83
N SER A 82 -3.58 3.21 31.74
CA SER A 82 -2.15 3.14 31.44
C SER A 82 -1.67 1.71 31.61
N SER A 83 -0.93 1.19 30.64
CA SER A 83 -0.36 -0.15 30.67
C SER A 83 1.06 -0.11 30.13
N PRO A 84 2.03 -0.79 30.76
CA PRO A 84 3.41 -0.83 30.27
C PRO A 84 3.56 -1.49 28.89
N LEU A 85 2.51 -2.16 28.39
CA LEU A 85 2.48 -2.76 27.06
C LEU A 85 2.27 -1.74 25.94
N TYR A 86 1.70 -0.57 26.26
CA TYR A 86 1.30 0.44 25.29
C TYR A 86 1.93 1.80 25.63
N PRO A 87 2.35 2.59 24.62
CA PRO A 87 3.01 3.87 24.86
C PRO A 87 2.04 4.99 25.31
N PHE A 88 0.72 4.77 25.21
CA PHE A 88 -0.33 5.71 25.57
C PHE A 88 -1.48 4.99 26.31
N ARG A 89 -2.41 5.76 26.89
CA ARG A 89 -3.58 5.18 27.57
C ARG A 89 -4.53 4.54 26.54
N VAL A 90 -5.04 3.37 26.86
CA VAL A 90 -5.88 2.55 25.96
C VAL A 90 -7.14 2.08 26.66
N LEU A 91 -8.18 1.78 25.90
CA LEU A 91 -9.41 1.16 26.36
C LEU A 91 -9.31 -0.35 26.15
N THR A 92 -9.00 -1.10 27.21
CA THR A 92 -8.88 -2.57 27.14
C THR A 92 -10.23 -3.27 26.98
N GLY A 93 -10.24 -4.42 26.31
CA GLY A 93 -11.45 -5.23 26.11
C GLY A 93 -12.40 -4.71 25.03
N ARG A 94 -12.06 -3.59 24.39
CA ARG A 94 -12.79 -3.01 23.25
C ARG A 94 -11.79 -2.58 22.17
N SER A 95 -12.14 -2.76 20.91
CA SER A 95 -11.48 -2.10 19.79
C SER A 95 -12.17 -0.77 19.49
N GLY A 96 -11.48 0.06 18.71
CA GLY A 96 -12.08 1.28 18.18
C GLY A 96 -11.89 1.35 16.67
N VAL A 97 -12.73 2.17 16.04
CA VAL A 97 -12.85 2.27 14.59
C VAL A 97 -12.50 3.68 14.11
N HIS A 98 -11.74 3.74 13.03
CA HIS A 98 -11.50 4.92 12.22
C HIS A 98 -12.19 4.72 10.86
N ILE A 99 -12.84 5.79 10.39
CA ILE A 99 -13.50 5.86 9.09
C ILE A 99 -12.89 7.06 8.36
N PRO A 100 -12.24 6.90 7.20
CA PRO A 100 -11.70 8.02 6.44
C PRO A 100 -12.77 9.08 6.13
N GLU A 101 -12.38 10.36 6.08
CA GLU A 101 -13.34 11.47 5.85
C GLU A 101 -14.03 11.39 4.48
N GLU A 102 -13.41 10.75 3.49
CA GLU A 102 -13.98 10.54 2.15
C GLU A 102 -15.11 9.50 2.13
N ILE A 103 -15.31 8.75 3.23
CA ILE A 103 -16.25 7.63 3.31
C ILE A 103 -17.50 8.05 4.09
N TYR A 104 -18.65 7.96 3.44
CA TYR A 104 -19.93 8.29 4.07
C TYR A 104 -20.37 7.17 5.01
N ASP A 105 -20.57 7.49 6.29
CA ASP A 105 -20.94 6.50 7.31
C ASP A 105 -22.38 5.99 7.22
N GLY A 106 -23.24 6.71 6.49
CA GLY A 106 -24.59 6.25 6.15
C GLY A 106 -24.66 5.26 4.99
N ASP A 107 -23.55 4.86 4.38
CA ASP A 107 -23.53 3.82 3.35
C ASP A 107 -23.85 2.44 3.95
N PRO A 108 -24.78 1.66 3.38
CA PRO A 108 -25.09 0.30 3.83
C PRO A 108 -23.88 -0.60 4.03
N HIS A 109 -22.92 -0.60 3.13
CA HIS A 109 -21.71 -1.41 3.27
C HIS A 109 -20.88 -0.98 4.48
N VAL A 110 -20.86 0.31 4.82
CA VAL A 110 -20.12 0.83 5.97
C VAL A 110 -20.75 0.33 7.27
N PHE A 111 -22.04 0.60 7.50
CA PHE A 111 -22.66 0.22 8.77
C PHE A 111 -22.89 -1.29 8.92
N HIS A 112 -23.04 -2.05 7.83
CA HIS A 112 -22.97 -3.52 7.89
C HIS A 112 -21.57 -3.99 8.31
N THR A 113 -20.51 -3.36 7.78
CA THR A 113 -19.14 -3.69 8.18
C THR A 113 -18.85 -3.34 9.64
N LEU A 114 -19.33 -2.19 10.10
CA LEU A 114 -19.22 -1.82 11.51
C LEU A 114 -19.87 -2.86 12.41
N LEU A 115 -21.06 -3.34 12.03
CA LEU A 115 -21.82 -4.32 12.82
C LEU A 115 -21.14 -5.67 12.90
N TRP A 116 -20.80 -6.31 11.77
CA TRP A 116 -20.22 -7.66 11.83
C TRP A 116 -18.83 -7.67 12.47
N THR A 117 -18.08 -6.57 12.32
CA THR A 117 -16.75 -6.45 12.95
C THR A 117 -16.80 -6.24 14.47
N GLU A 118 -17.96 -6.08 15.09
CA GLU A 118 -18.08 -6.04 16.57
C GLU A 118 -17.65 -7.36 17.21
N ALA A 119 -17.86 -8.49 16.53
CA ALA A 119 -17.40 -9.81 16.98
C ALA A 119 -15.86 -9.88 17.15
N LEU A 120 -15.13 -9.02 16.44
CA LEU A 120 -13.66 -8.98 16.50
C LEU A 120 -13.15 -8.54 17.89
N ASP A 121 -13.94 -7.82 18.70
CA ASP A 121 -13.54 -7.46 20.07
C ASP A 121 -13.23 -8.71 20.91
N PHE A 122 -14.05 -9.76 20.79
CA PHE A 122 -13.85 -11.02 21.49
C PHE A 122 -12.61 -11.76 20.97
N ILE A 123 -12.46 -11.84 19.64
CA ILE A 123 -11.31 -12.50 18.98
C ILE A 123 -10.01 -11.80 19.39
N PHE A 124 -9.97 -10.47 19.30
CA PHE A 124 -8.78 -9.68 19.63
C PHE A 124 -8.40 -9.78 21.11
N ASN A 125 -9.38 -9.74 22.01
CA ASN A 125 -9.14 -9.86 23.44
C ASN A 125 -8.63 -11.25 23.86
N THR A 126 -9.04 -12.30 23.15
CA THR A 126 -8.62 -13.69 23.43
C THR A 126 -7.31 -14.06 22.73
N THR A 127 -6.90 -13.31 21.71
CA THR A 127 -5.65 -13.54 20.96
C THR A 127 -4.43 -13.18 21.80
N LYS A 128 -3.63 -14.18 22.17
CA LYS A 128 -2.40 -14.00 22.97
C LYS A 128 -1.20 -13.68 22.09
N GLY A 129 -0.20 -12.99 22.64
CA GLY A 129 1.08 -12.76 21.96
C GLY A 129 1.10 -11.59 20.97
N LEU A 130 -0.04 -10.93 20.75
CA LEU A 130 -0.14 -9.69 19.98
C LEU A 130 -0.43 -8.52 20.93
N ARG A 131 0.10 -7.33 20.61
CA ARG A 131 -0.14 -6.10 21.38
C ARG A 131 -1.26 -5.29 20.73
N PHE A 132 -0.94 -4.69 19.59
CA PHE A 132 -1.96 -4.11 18.73
C PHE A 132 -2.41 -5.15 17.72
N ILE A 133 -3.73 -5.24 17.53
CA ILE A 133 -4.33 -6.04 16.47
C ILE A 133 -5.13 -5.09 15.60
N TYR A 134 -4.88 -5.18 14.30
CA TYR A 134 -5.43 -4.30 13.29
C TYR A 134 -6.30 -5.10 12.34
N PHE A 135 -7.46 -4.57 12.01
CA PHE A 135 -8.31 -5.04 10.93
C PHE A 135 -8.60 -3.87 10.00
N ALA A 136 -8.47 -4.11 8.70
CA ALA A 136 -8.80 -3.13 7.68
C ALA A 136 -9.76 -3.77 6.69
N SER A 137 -10.90 -3.10 6.49
CA SER A 137 -11.88 -3.47 5.49
C SER A 137 -11.46 -2.96 4.12
N VAL A 138 -11.92 -3.64 3.08
CA VAL A 138 -11.91 -3.15 1.69
C VAL A 138 -12.65 -1.83 1.51
N SER A 139 -13.61 -1.54 2.40
CA SER A 139 -14.35 -0.27 2.47
C SER A 139 -13.61 0.83 3.26
N GLY A 140 -12.33 0.66 3.58
CA GLY A 140 -11.52 1.68 4.26
C GLY A 140 -11.72 1.79 5.77
N ILE A 141 -12.66 1.03 6.35
CA ILE A 141 -12.86 0.96 7.80
C ILE A 141 -11.64 0.33 8.47
N PHE A 142 -11.06 1.03 9.42
CA PHE A 142 -9.90 0.58 10.19
C PHE A 142 -10.30 0.34 11.65
N ARG A 143 -10.22 -0.91 12.11
CA ARG A 143 -10.48 -1.30 13.50
C ARG A 143 -9.17 -1.67 14.20
N VAL A 144 -8.94 -1.11 15.38
CA VAL A 144 -7.74 -1.35 16.18
C VAL A 144 -8.08 -1.76 17.61
N TYR A 145 -7.43 -2.82 18.08
CA TYR A 145 -7.48 -3.27 19.46
C TYR A 145 -6.11 -3.11 20.14
N PRO A 146 -6.05 -2.59 21.38
CA PRO A 146 -7.14 -1.93 22.11
C PRO A 146 -7.45 -0.54 21.52
N ALA A 147 -8.65 -0.01 21.79
CA ALA A 147 -9.04 1.35 21.39
C ALA A 147 -8.14 2.42 22.05
N PHE A 148 -7.90 3.53 21.34
CA PHE A 148 -7.18 4.69 21.87
C PHE A 148 -7.65 6.00 21.22
N PRO A 149 -7.43 7.16 21.87
CA PRO A 149 -7.75 8.47 21.29
C PRO A 149 -7.02 8.74 19.98
N TRP A 150 -7.76 9.02 18.90
CA TRP A 150 -7.15 9.40 17.61
C TRP A 150 -6.71 10.86 17.63
N ASP A 151 -5.44 11.13 17.31
CA ASP A 151 -4.86 12.47 17.41
C ASP A 151 -5.24 13.35 16.20
N LEU A 152 -6.27 14.18 16.36
CA LEU A 152 -6.81 15.09 15.33
C LEU A 152 -6.09 16.45 15.28
N ARG A 153 -4.76 16.48 15.33
CA ARG A 153 -4.02 17.77 15.33
C ARG A 153 -4.10 18.54 13.99
N VAL A 154 -4.45 17.86 12.90
CA VAL A 154 -4.62 18.40 11.54
C VAL A 154 -5.81 17.68 10.90
N VAL A 155 -6.37 18.23 9.82
CA VAL A 155 -7.33 17.54 8.93
C VAL A 155 -6.88 16.10 8.71
N ASP A 156 -7.74 15.15 9.06
CA ASP A 156 -7.43 13.73 9.04
C ASP A 156 -7.55 13.17 7.61
N VAL A 157 -6.40 13.08 6.95
CA VAL A 157 -6.26 12.49 5.61
C VAL A 157 -5.89 11.01 5.65
N PHE A 158 -6.00 10.37 6.82
CA PHE A 158 -5.65 8.96 6.95
C PHE A 158 -6.70 8.07 6.26
N ASP A 159 -6.23 7.17 5.42
CA ASP A 159 -6.99 6.04 4.91
C ASP A 159 -6.10 4.81 4.98
N ILE A 160 -6.62 3.74 5.59
CA ILE A 160 -5.87 2.52 5.84
C ILE A 160 -5.48 1.81 4.54
N ARG A 161 -6.27 1.98 3.48
CA ARG A 161 -6.06 1.35 2.17
C ARG A 161 -4.79 1.85 1.48
N TYR A 162 -4.33 3.04 1.84
CA TYR A 162 -3.10 3.63 1.30
C TYR A 162 -1.86 3.32 2.16
N THR A 163 -2.00 2.54 3.23
CA THR A 163 -0.86 2.20 4.08
C THR A 163 -0.05 1.03 3.50
N PRO A 164 1.29 1.02 3.66
CA PRO A 164 2.14 -0.03 3.10
C PRO A 164 1.73 -1.45 3.54
N TRP A 165 1.35 -1.61 4.81
CA TRP A 165 0.97 -2.93 5.33
C TRP A 165 -0.32 -3.46 4.69
N TYR A 166 -1.31 -2.58 4.44
CA TYR A 166 -2.54 -2.97 3.77
C TYR A 166 -2.26 -3.36 2.32
N ILE A 167 -1.46 -2.56 1.61
CA ILE A 167 -1.10 -2.81 0.21
C ILE A 167 -0.34 -4.13 0.09
N GLN A 168 0.65 -4.39 0.95
CA GLN A 168 1.41 -5.65 0.95
C GLN A 168 0.55 -6.87 1.29
N GLY A 169 -0.44 -6.73 2.18
CA GLY A 169 -1.32 -7.82 2.58
C GLY A 169 -2.46 -8.10 1.59
N SER A 170 -2.89 -7.08 0.84
CA SER A 170 -4.02 -7.18 -0.12
C SER A 170 -3.58 -7.35 -1.57
N ALA A 171 -2.32 -7.09 -1.89
CA ALA A 171 -1.78 -7.13 -3.25
C ALA A 171 -0.57 -8.08 -3.36
N VAL A 172 -0.44 -8.71 -4.52
CA VAL A 172 0.80 -9.39 -4.91
C VAL A 172 1.77 -8.33 -5.48
N PRO A 173 3.10 -8.47 -5.26
CA PRO A 173 4.09 -7.64 -5.94
C PRO A 173 3.86 -7.65 -7.45
N LYS A 174 3.96 -6.47 -8.08
CA LYS A 174 3.64 -6.29 -9.50
C LYS A 174 4.71 -5.49 -10.24
N ASP A 175 4.82 -5.78 -11.54
CA ASP A 175 5.62 -5.03 -12.49
C ASP A 175 4.69 -4.06 -13.24
N LEU A 176 4.72 -2.78 -12.89
CA LEU A 176 3.82 -1.77 -13.43
C LEU A 176 4.48 -0.90 -14.49
N LEU A 177 3.95 -0.90 -15.71
CA LEU A 177 4.30 0.09 -16.74
C LEU A 177 3.22 1.18 -16.79
N ILE A 178 3.61 2.40 -16.46
CA ILE A 178 2.75 3.59 -16.61
C ILE A 178 3.09 4.25 -17.93
N MET A 179 2.09 4.42 -18.79
CA MET A 179 2.24 5.09 -20.08
C MET A 179 1.38 6.35 -20.11
N LEU A 180 2.00 7.50 -20.39
CA LEU A 180 1.34 8.79 -20.42
C LEU A 180 1.18 9.31 -21.84
N ASP A 181 -0.04 9.66 -22.23
CA ASP A 181 -0.27 10.45 -23.43
C ASP A 181 0.16 11.91 -23.16
N THR A 182 1.16 12.35 -23.90
CA THR A 182 1.70 13.71 -24.00
C THR A 182 1.47 14.27 -25.41
N SER A 183 0.47 13.80 -26.15
CA SER A 183 0.07 14.38 -27.43
C SER A 183 -0.46 15.81 -27.28
N GLY A 184 -0.52 16.57 -28.36
CA GLY A 184 -0.92 17.98 -28.33
C GLY A 184 -2.31 18.22 -27.70
N SER A 185 -3.24 17.26 -27.82
CA SER A 185 -4.57 17.31 -27.20
C SER A 185 -4.54 17.28 -25.66
N MET A 186 -3.45 16.83 -25.06
CA MET A 186 -3.29 16.76 -23.61
C MET A 186 -2.86 18.10 -22.99
N THR A 187 -2.55 19.12 -23.80
CA THR A 187 -2.08 20.42 -23.33
C THR A 187 -3.03 21.04 -22.29
N GLY A 188 -2.46 21.52 -21.17
CA GLY A 188 -3.21 22.19 -20.11
C GLY A 188 -3.66 21.24 -19.00
N GLN A 189 -4.97 21.18 -18.73
CA GLN A 189 -5.52 20.47 -17.56
C GLN A 189 -5.34 18.95 -17.65
N SER A 190 -5.51 18.35 -18.84
CA SER A 190 -5.43 16.90 -19.02
C SER A 190 -4.04 16.35 -18.71
N LEU A 191 -2.98 16.99 -19.19
CA LEU A 191 -1.59 16.61 -18.87
C LEU A 191 -1.28 16.82 -17.39
N LYS A 192 -1.77 17.92 -16.78
CA LYS A 192 -1.59 18.15 -15.34
C LYS A 192 -2.25 17.04 -14.52
N LEU A 193 -3.47 16.64 -14.91
CA LEU A 193 -4.19 15.54 -14.26
C LEU A 193 -3.46 14.20 -14.46
N ALA A 194 -2.94 13.94 -15.66
CA ALA A 194 -2.15 12.74 -15.96
C ALA A 194 -0.91 12.63 -15.08
N ASN A 195 -0.18 13.75 -14.95
CA ASN A 195 1.04 13.81 -14.14
C ASN A 195 0.75 13.59 -12.66
N VAL A 196 -0.27 14.24 -12.10
CA VAL A 196 -0.67 14.05 -10.69
C VAL A 196 -1.14 12.62 -10.44
N SER A 197 -1.89 12.04 -11.39
CA SER A 197 -2.36 10.65 -11.30
C SER A 197 -1.20 9.66 -11.31
N ALA A 198 -0.25 9.81 -12.23
CA ALA A 198 0.95 8.98 -12.28
C ALA A 198 1.84 9.16 -11.04
N GLN A 199 1.99 10.39 -10.55
CA GLN A 199 2.70 10.66 -9.31
C GLN A 199 2.07 9.93 -8.13
N LYS A 200 0.73 9.95 -8.02
CA LYS A 200 0.01 9.26 -6.95
C LYS A 200 0.17 7.74 -7.05
N LEU A 201 -0.01 7.17 -8.25
CA LEU A 201 0.23 5.75 -8.53
C LEU A 201 1.64 5.31 -8.14
N VAL A 202 2.68 6.04 -8.60
CA VAL A 202 4.08 5.73 -8.29
C VAL A 202 4.32 5.77 -6.79
N MET A 203 3.80 6.78 -6.08
CA MET A 203 4.03 6.94 -4.65
C MET A 203 3.38 5.83 -3.82
N ASP A 204 2.24 5.31 -4.27
CA ASP A 204 1.46 4.26 -3.61
C ASP A 204 1.98 2.83 -3.90
N LEU A 205 3.01 2.67 -4.75
CA LEU A 205 3.66 1.37 -4.95
C LEU A 205 4.43 0.91 -3.70
N ASP A 206 4.40 -0.40 -3.46
CA ASP A 206 5.17 -1.05 -2.41
C ASP A 206 6.65 -1.22 -2.79
N GLU A 207 7.56 -1.34 -1.83
CA GLU A 207 8.98 -1.56 -2.13
C GLU A 207 9.27 -2.86 -2.89
N ASN A 208 8.40 -3.86 -2.82
CA ASN A 208 8.54 -5.10 -3.58
C ASN A 208 8.02 -5.00 -5.03
N ASP A 209 7.31 -3.92 -5.37
CA ASP A 209 6.88 -3.66 -6.74
C ASP A 209 8.04 -3.18 -7.61
N TYR A 210 7.96 -3.47 -8.90
CA TYR A 210 8.80 -2.82 -9.92
C TYR A 210 7.94 -1.94 -10.79
N PHE A 211 8.52 -0.86 -11.30
CA PHE A 211 7.80 0.06 -12.17
C PHE A 211 8.69 0.69 -13.22
N ALA A 212 8.08 1.04 -14.33
CA ALA A 212 8.63 1.91 -15.35
C ALA A 212 7.58 2.96 -15.71
N VAL A 213 8.02 4.18 -15.99
CA VAL A 213 7.13 5.26 -16.41
C VAL A 213 7.63 5.81 -17.73
N THR A 214 6.71 5.86 -18.67
CA THR A 214 6.95 6.24 -20.05
C THR A 214 5.92 7.26 -20.52
N HIS A 215 6.23 8.00 -21.57
CA HIS A 215 5.29 8.90 -22.20
C HIS A 215 5.39 8.85 -23.74
N PHE A 216 4.36 9.34 -24.42
CA PHE A 216 4.27 9.38 -25.88
C PHE A 216 3.38 10.53 -26.36
N PRO A 217 3.64 11.16 -27.52
CA PRO A 217 4.68 10.85 -28.49
C PRO A 217 6.03 11.47 -28.13
N GLU A 218 7.11 10.85 -28.59
CA GLU A 218 8.45 11.38 -28.40
C GLU A 218 8.74 12.58 -29.32
N PRO A 219 9.61 13.53 -28.92
CA PRO A 219 10.29 14.48 -29.83
C PRO A 219 10.81 13.84 -31.11
N ASP A 220 11.47 12.69 -30.96
CA ASP A 220 12.08 11.97 -32.06
C ASP A 220 10.98 11.30 -32.89
N LYS A 221 10.96 11.66 -34.17
CA LYS A 221 9.82 11.45 -35.09
C LYS A 221 9.37 9.97 -35.21
N ASP A 222 10.25 9.04 -34.83
CA ASP A 222 10.09 7.61 -35.05
C ASP A 222 9.88 6.79 -33.78
N LEU A 223 10.10 7.33 -32.57
CA LEU A 223 9.92 6.59 -31.32
C LEU A 223 8.57 6.91 -30.66
N PRO A 224 7.72 5.91 -30.38
CA PRO A 224 6.42 6.09 -29.77
C PRO A 224 6.47 6.04 -28.24
N LEU A 225 7.63 5.88 -27.59
CA LEU A 225 7.74 5.70 -26.15
C LEU A 225 9.10 6.17 -25.64
N SER A 226 9.14 6.94 -24.55
CA SER A 226 10.37 7.28 -23.86
C SER A 226 10.21 7.20 -22.36
N LEU A 227 11.24 6.69 -21.69
CA LEU A 227 11.29 6.67 -20.23
C LEU A 227 11.41 8.11 -19.74
N VAL A 228 10.65 8.42 -18.70
CA VAL A 228 10.64 9.76 -18.12
C VAL A 228 12.06 10.17 -17.71
N THR A 229 12.45 11.42 -18.05
CA THR A 229 13.79 11.97 -17.80
C THR A 229 13.74 13.38 -17.19
N MET A 230 14.75 13.75 -16.38
CA MET A 230 14.86 15.11 -15.83
C MET A 230 15.13 16.18 -16.90
N ASN A 231 15.72 15.81 -18.03
CA ASN A 231 16.13 16.74 -19.08
C ASN A 231 16.01 16.04 -20.44
N GLN A 232 15.32 16.69 -21.38
CA GLN A 232 15.15 16.18 -22.76
C GLN A 232 16.47 15.90 -23.47
N THR A 233 17.58 16.48 -23.00
CA THR A 233 18.92 16.27 -23.57
C THR A 233 19.78 15.26 -22.79
N ALA A 234 19.32 14.75 -21.64
CA ALA A 234 20.04 13.75 -20.86
C ALA A 234 19.43 12.36 -21.08
N PRO A 235 20.24 11.29 -21.12
CA PRO A 235 19.70 9.94 -21.22
C PRO A 235 18.82 9.61 -20.01
N PRO A 236 17.80 8.75 -20.20
CA PRO A 236 16.94 8.34 -19.10
C PRO A 236 17.76 7.64 -18.03
N CYS A 237 17.48 7.96 -16.76
CA CYS A 237 18.16 7.34 -15.63
C CYS A 237 17.85 5.85 -15.50
N PHE A 238 16.66 5.46 -15.93
CA PHE A 238 16.21 4.08 -15.98
C PHE A 238 16.13 3.65 -17.45
N ARG A 239 16.46 2.39 -17.72
CA ARG A 239 16.36 1.80 -19.08
C ARG A 239 15.30 0.71 -19.18
N SER A 240 14.76 0.28 -18.04
CA SER A 240 13.77 -0.77 -17.89
C SER A 240 13.09 -0.57 -16.52
N PHE A 241 12.28 -1.54 -16.12
CA PHE A 241 11.63 -1.60 -14.81
C PHE A 241 12.64 -1.48 -13.67
N VAL A 242 12.28 -0.69 -12.65
CA VAL A 242 13.07 -0.52 -11.44
C VAL A 242 12.24 -0.74 -10.20
N ARG A 243 12.88 -1.28 -9.16
CA ARG A 243 12.24 -1.48 -7.86
C ARG A 243 11.71 -0.15 -7.30
N ALA A 244 10.50 -0.16 -6.74
CA ALA A 244 9.81 1.00 -6.19
C ALA A 244 10.33 1.47 -4.82
N THR A 245 11.66 1.59 -4.69
CA THR A 245 12.31 2.20 -3.52
C THR A 245 11.93 3.67 -3.41
N ARG A 246 11.92 4.21 -2.18
CA ARG A 246 11.67 5.66 -1.94
C ARG A 246 12.51 6.56 -2.84
N ARG A 247 13.78 6.22 -3.09
CA ARG A 247 14.68 6.99 -3.96
C ARG A 247 14.21 6.97 -5.41
N ASN A 248 13.85 5.81 -5.95
CA ASN A 248 13.41 5.68 -7.35
C ASN A 248 12.05 6.35 -7.55
N LYS A 249 11.10 6.16 -6.61
CA LYS A 249 9.79 6.84 -6.62
C LYS A 249 9.94 8.36 -6.66
N LEU A 250 10.72 8.94 -5.74
CA LEU A 250 10.97 10.38 -5.69
C LEU A 250 11.70 10.92 -6.92
N ARG A 251 12.52 10.10 -7.57
CA ARG A 251 13.17 10.48 -8.83
C ARG A 251 12.13 10.68 -9.92
N VAL A 252 11.33 9.65 -10.20
CA VAL A 252 10.29 9.69 -11.23
C VAL A 252 9.22 10.74 -10.92
N PHE A 253 8.84 10.89 -9.65
CA PHE A 253 7.89 11.91 -9.21
C PHE A 253 8.27 13.31 -9.69
N ARG A 254 9.56 13.68 -9.59
CA ARG A 254 10.05 15.01 -10.00
C ARG A 254 10.03 15.17 -11.51
N GLU A 255 10.36 14.11 -12.24
CA GLU A 255 10.44 14.14 -13.70
C GLU A 255 9.05 14.22 -14.35
N LEU A 256 8.04 13.55 -13.78
CA LEU A 256 6.63 13.67 -14.19
C LEU A 256 6.11 15.11 -14.17
N GLY A 257 6.63 15.96 -13.29
CA GLY A 257 6.24 17.38 -13.22
C GLY A 257 6.68 18.23 -14.42
N ASN A 258 7.62 17.72 -15.24
CA ASN A 258 8.28 18.49 -16.31
C ASN A 258 7.82 18.09 -17.71
N LEU A 259 6.85 17.19 -17.84
CA LEU A 259 6.36 16.74 -19.14
C LEU A 259 5.63 17.86 -19.88
N THR A 260 5.76 17.86 -21.22
CA THR A 260 5.13 18.84 -22.11
C THR A 260 4.38 18.13 -23.23
N ALA A 261 3.21 18.66 -23.59
CA ALA A 261 2.35 18.08 -24.62
C ALA A 261 2.75 18.56 -26.02
N ARG A 262 2.86 17.63 -26.98
CA ARG A 262 3.17 17.91 -28.40
C ARG A 262 2.86 16.74 -29.31
N GLY A 263 2.76 16.99 -30.61
CA GLY A 263 2.65 15.93 -31.63
C GLY A 263 1.32 15.17 -31.60
N TYR A 264 1.27 14.04 -32.32
CA TYR A 264 0.10 13.18 -32.46
C TYR A 264 0.25 11.89 -31.65
N ALA A 265 -0.81 11.45 -31.00
CA ALA A 265 -0.83 10.18 -30.27
C ALA A 265 -0.68 8.99 -31.26
N LYS A 266 0.20 8.04 -30.92
CA LYS A 266 0.46 6.82 -31.71
C LYS A 266 0.28 5.57 -30.83
N PHE A 267 -0.95 5.33 -30.38
CA PHE A 267 -1.28 4.26 -29.42
C PHE A 267 -0.81 2.86 -29.87
N ASP A 268 -1.05 2.47 -31.13
CA ASP A 268 -0.67 1.14 -31.64
C ASP A 268 0.82 0.84 -31.44
N ARG A 269 1.67 1.83 -31.72
CA ARG A 269 3.12 1.70 -31.56
C ARG A 269 3.55 1.75 -30.09
N ALA A 270 2.87 2.56 -29.28
CA ALA A 270 3.13 2.63 -27.84
C ALA A 270 2.81 1.29 -27.16
N PHE A 271 1.68 0.66 -27.53
CA PHE A 271 1.30 -0.67 -27.03
C PHE A 271 2.29 -1.76 -27.47
N ALA A 272 2.75 -1.75 -28.72
CA ALA A 272 3.76 -2.71 -29.19
C ALA A 272 5.05 -2.63 -28.35
N MET A 273 5.56 -1.42 -28.09
CA MET A 273 6.75 -1.23 -27.26
C MET A 273 6.53 -1.60 -25.79
N ALA A 274 5.35 -1.36 -25.25
CA ALA A 274 5.00 -1.80 -23.90
C ALA A 274 5.12 -3.32 -23.76
N ILE A 275 4.60 -4.07 -24.74
CA ILE A 275 4.71 -5.52 -24.81
C ILE A 275 6.19 -5.94 -24.89
N ASP A 276 6.99 -5.27 -25.73
CA ASP A 276 8.42 -5.55 -25.84
C ASP A 276 9.16 -5.32 -24.50
N MET A 277 8.86 -4.23 -23.79
CA MET A 277 9.45 -3.95 -22.47
C MET A 277 9.11 -5.04 -21.44
N PHE A 278 7.86 -5.52 -21.42
CA PHE A 278 7.47 -6.64 -20.54
C PHE A 278 8.17 -7.94 -20.94
N ASN A 279 8.29 -8.24 -22.24
CA ASN A 279 9.00 -9.42 -22.72
C ASN A 279 10.50 -9.39 -22.37
N GLU A 280 11.15 -8.23 -22.46
CA GLU A 280 12.57 -8.07 -22.08
C GLU A 280 12.78 -8.20 -20.57
N ALA A 281 11.85 -7.69 -19.76
CA ALA A 281 11.89 -7.85 -18.30
C ALA A 281 11.65 -9.30 -17.86
N THR A 282 10.80 -10.03 -18.59
CA THR A 282 10.42 -11.42 -18.32
C THR A 282 11.16 -12.37 -19.28
N ASN A 283 12.47 -12.55 -19.10
CA ASN A 283 13.27 -13.53 -19.86
C ASN A 283 12.85 -15.02 -19.64
N VAL A 284 11.67 -15.27 -19.08
CA VAL A 284 11.08 -16.58 -18.79
C VAL A 284 9.58 -16.46 -19.04
N LEU A 285 9.10 -16.56 -20.28
CA LEU A 285 7.66 -16.63 -20.57
C LEU A 285 6.99 -17.95 -20.14
N GLU A 286 7.69 -18.79 -19.36
CA GLU A 286 7.18 -20.07 -18.91
C GLU A 286 7.64 -20.36 -17.47
N PHE A 287 6.85 -19.92 -16.49
CA PHE A 287 7.00 -20.40 -15.11
C PHE A 287 6.11 -21.63 -14.92
N THR A 288 6.74 -22.80 -14.76
CA THR A 288 6.03 -24.06 -14.51
C THR A 288 5.92 -24.29 -13.01
N VAL A 289 4.73 -24.07 -12.44
CA VAL A 289 4.42 -24.50 -11.07
C VAL A 289 3.57 -25.76 -11.15
N ARG A 290 4.04 -26.87 -10.57
CA ARG A 290 3.32 -28.17 -10.55
C ARG A 290 2.88 -28.68 -11.94
N GLY A 291 3.68 -28.44 -12.98
CA GLY A 291 3.42 -28.97 -14.32
C GLY A 291 2.41 -28.19 -15.16
N THR A 292 1.93 -27.03 -14.69
CA THR A 292 1.14 -26.09 -15.50
C THR A 292 1.98 -24.89 -15.91
N SER A 293 2.10 -24.67 -17.22
CA SER A 293 2.74 -23.48 -17.80
C SER A 293 1.79 -22.28 -17.65
N PHE A 294 2.23 -21.25 -16.93
CA PHE A 294 1.50 -19.97 -16.86
C PHE A 294 2.11 -19.00 -17.88
N LEU A 295 1.30 -18.55 -18.86
CA LEU A 295 1.65 -17.41 -19.70
C LEU A 295 1.50 -16.12 -18.89
N PHE A 296 2.49 -15.23 -18.94
CA PHE A 296 2.38 -13.89 -18.37
C PHE A 296 1.20 -13.17 -19.02
N GLN A 297 0.12 -12.97 -18.25
CA GLN A 297 -1.04 -12.23 -18.71
C GLN A 297 -0.82 -10.74 -18.41
N ILE A 298 -0.56 -9.94 -19.43
CA ILE A 298 -0.49 -8.47 -19.28
C ILE A 298 -1.91 -7.95 -19.06
N HIS A 299 -2.11 -7.23 -17.95
CA HIS A 299 -3.37 -6.56 -17.63
C HIS A 299 -3.30 -5.09 -18.02
N VAL A 300 -4.28 -4.62 -18.82
CA VAL A 300 -4.30 -3.24 -19.33
C VAL A 300 -5.36 -2.42 -18.61
N LEU A 301 -4.96 -1.32 -17.96
CA LEU A 301 -5.89 -0.36 -17.36
C LEU A 301 -5.82 0.95 -18.14
N ILE A 302 -6.95 1.38 -18.71
CA ILE A 302 -7.05 2.64 -19.46
C ILE A 302 -7.82 3.66 -18.63
N TYR A 303 -7.19 4.82 -18.44
CA TYR A 303 -7.78 5.97 -17.76
C TYR A 303 -7.95 7.12 -18.72
N ALA A 304 -9.20 7.47 -19.03
CA ALA A 304 -9.51 8.64 -19.84
C ALA A 304 -9.57 9.90 -18.97
N LEU A 305 -8.84 10.95 -19.38
CA LEU A 305 -8.64 12.17 -18.60
C LEU A 305 -9.25 13.38 -19.33
N GLY A 306 -9.98 14.25 -18.62
CA GLY A 306 -10.63 15.44 -19.20
C GLY A 306 -12.02 15.14 -19.77
N GLU A 307 -12.64 16.04 -20.53
CA GLU A 307 -14.00 15.84 -21.07
C GLU A 307 -14.10 14.66 -22.04
N PRO A 308 -15.21 13.88 -22.03
CA PRO A 308 -15.29 12.64 -22.79
C PRO A 308 -15.29 12.94 -24.29
N VAL A 309 -14.23 12.54 -24.97
CA VAL A 309 -14.26 12.40 -26.43
C VAL A 309 -15.09 11.16 -26.75
N SER A 310 -15.92 11.22 -27.80
CA SER A 310 -16.99 10.29 -28.18
C SER A 310 -16.60 8.83 -28.50
N THR A 311 -15.52 8.31 -27.92
CA THR A 311 -14.84 7.05 -28.27
C THR A 311 -14.84 5.99 -27.17
N LEU A 312 -15.71 6.12 -26.15
CA LEU A 312 -15.76 5.21 -24.99
C LEU A 312 -15.91 3.73 -25.37
N GLN A 313 -16.74 3.42 -26.37
CA GLN A 313 -16.93 2.06 -26.90
C GLN A 313 -15.69 1.49 -27.59
N HIS A 314 -14.87 2.34 -28.20
CA HIS A 314 -13.67 1.92 -28.93
C HIS A 314 -12.58 1.43 -27.97
N TYR A 315 -12.30 2.21 -26.91
CA TYR A 315 -11.29 1.86 -25.92
C TYR A 315 -11.71 0.68 -25.02
N GLN A 316 -12.99 0.58 -24.67
CA GLN A 316 -13.51 -0.61 -23.98
C GLN A 316 -13.35 -1.88 -24.83
N GLY A 317 -13.59 -1.81 -26.14
CA GLY A 317 -13.36 -2.94 -27.05
C GLY A 317 -11.89 -3.35 -27.16
N GLN A 318 -10.96 -2.40 -27.05
CA GLN A 318 -9.51 -2.66 -27.11
C GLN A 318 -8.94 -3.27 -25.82
N THR A 319 -9.57 -3.06 -24.66
CA THR A 319 -9.10 -3.65 -23.39
C THR A 319 -9.60 -5.07 -23.16
N CYS A 320 -10.72 -5.47 -23.77
CA CYS A 320 -11.33 -6.79 -23.58
C CYS A 320 -10.39 -8.00 -23.83
N PRO A 321 -9.54 -8.03 -24.87
CA PRO A 321 -8.61 -9.14 -25.11
C PRO A 321 -7.59 -9.35 -23.99
N TYR A 322 -7.27 -8.30 -23.23
CA TYR A 322 -6.24 -8.30 -22.19
C TYR A 322 -6.81 -8.33 -20.76
N ARG A 323 -8.08 -8.76 -20.60
CA ARG A 323 -8.84 -8.62 -19.33
C ARG A 323 -8.72 -7.21 -18.75
N GLY A 324 -8.66 -6.22 -19.63
CA GLY A 324 -8.38 -4.85 -19.25
C GLY A 324 -9.65 -4.09 -18.85
N HIS A 325 -9.45 -3.04 -18.06
CA HIS A 325 -10.53 -2.19 -17.56
C HIS A 325 -10.37 -0.77 -18.08
N TYR A 326 -11.50 -0.09 -18.26
CA TYR A 326 -11.56 1.30 -18.70
C TYR A 326 -12.34 2.12 -17.68
N THR A 327 -11.73 3.21 -17.21
CA THR A 327 -12.35 4.14 -16.25
C THR A 327 -12.11 5.58 -16.69
N TYR A 328 -13.10 6.43 -16.42
CA TYR A 328 -13.06 7.86 -16.74
C TYR A 328 -12.78 8.69 -15.48
N ILE A 329 -11.87 9.68 -15.59
CA ILE A 329 -11.46 10.55 -14.49
C ILE A 329 -11.76 12.01 -14.87
N PRO A 330 -12.89 12.58 -14.39
CA PRO A 330 -13.31 13.92 -14.79
C PRO A 330 -12.50 15.05 -14.18
N THR A 331 -12.04 14.90 -12.93
CA THR A 331 -11.44 16.00 -12.15
C THR A 331 -10.30 15.51 -11.24
N ALA A 332 -9.52 16.43 -10.68
CA ALA A 332 -8.44 16.11 -9.74
C ALA A 332 -8.95 15.41 -8.46
N GLY A 333 -10.19 15.70 -8.01
CA GLY A 333 -10.81 14.99 -6.88
C GLY A 333 -11.17 13.53 -7.21
N ALA A 334 -11.31 13.18 -8.49
CA ALA A 334 -11.55 11.80 -8.93
C ALA A 334 -10.27 10.95 -9.00
N VAL A 335 -9.09 11.51 -8.69
CA VAL A 335 -7.84 10.74 -8.61
C VAL A 335 -7.92 9.72 -7.47
N SER A 336 -8.59 10.02 -6.36
CA SER A 336 -8.85 9.02 -5.30
C SER A 336 -9.65 7.84 -5.83
N ASN A 337 -10.68 8.08 -6.65
CA ASN A 337 -11.48 7.02 -7.29
C ASN A 337 -10.65 6.19 -8.29
N MET A 338 -9.70 6.82 -8.99
CA MET A 338 -8.75 6.10 -9.84
C MET A 338 -7.88 5.16 -9.01
N MET A 339 -7.36 5.62 -7.87
CA MET A 339 -6.54 4.80 -6.98
C MET A 339 -7.34 3.62 -6.43
N GLU A 340 -8.58 3.85 -6.02
CA GLU A 340 -9.48 2.78 -5.60
C GLU A 340 -9.70 1.74 -6.73
N HIS A 341 -10.03 2.20 -7.94
CA HIS A 341 -10.20 1.31 -9.10
C HIS A 341 -8.91 0.56 -9.43
N TYR A 342 -7.75 1.23 -9.39
CA TYR A 342 -6.44 0.62 -9.60
C TYR A 342 -6.18 -0.49 -8.58
N HIS A 343 -6.35 -0.20 -7.29
CA HIS A 343 -6.14 -1.19 -6.23
C HIS A 343 -7.11 -2.36 -6.38
N GLU A 344 -8.39 -2.13 -6.67
CA GLU A 344 -9.37 -3.21 -6.83
C GLU A 344 -9.04 -4.13 -8.01
N LYS A 345 -8.68 -3.56 -9.18
CA LYS A 345 -8.43 -4.34 -10.41
C LYS A 345 -7.02 -4.92 -10.51
N SER A 346 -6.03 -4.33 -9.85
CA SER A 346 -4.66 -4.86 -9.85
C SER A 346 -4.44 -5.98 -8.83
N THR A 347 -5.27 -6.08 -7.80
CA THR A 347 -5.11 -7.07 -6.70
C THR A 347 -5.97 -8.32 -6.85
N ARG A 348 -7.20 -8.20 -7.36
CA ARG A 348 -8.19 -9.31 -7.37
C ARG A 348 -7.90 -10.44 -8.35
N THR A 349 -6.95 -10.30 -9.27
CA THR A 349 -6.92 -11.15 -10.47
C THR A 349 -6.11 -12.44 -10.35
N LEU A 350 -5.40 -12.65 -9.24
CA LEU A 350 -4.57 -13.87 -9.04
C LEU A 350 -5.24 -14.95 -8.19
N LEU A 351 -6.27 -14.59 -7.42
CA LEU A 351 -6.90 -15.47 -6.46
C LEU A 351 -8.40 -15.36 -6.69
N GLY A 352 -9.03 -16.45 -7.16
CA GLY A 352 -10.48 -16.50 -7.33
C GLY A 352 -11.22 -16.19 -6.03
N PRO A 353 -12.56 -16.19 -6.02
CA PRO A 353 -13.36 -15.86 -4.84
C PRO A 353 -13.05 -16.69 -3.58
N GLU A 354 -12.36 -17.82 -3.71
CA GLU A 354 -11.96 -18.76 -2.64
C GLU A 354 -10.44 -18.70 -2.32
N GLY A 355 -9.67 -17.86 -3.02
CA GLY A 355 -8.23 -17.74 -2.80
C GLY A 355 -7.94 -16.70 -1.73
N SER A 356 -7.59 -17.14 -0.52
CA SER A 356 -7.09 -16.25 0.52
C SER A 356 -5.93 -15.41 -0.04
N PRO A 357 -5.94 -14.07 0.09
CA PRO A 357 -4.76 -13.27 -0.20
C PRO A 357 -3.64 -13.83 0.69
N ILE A 358 -2.51 -14.12 0.04
CA ILE A 358 -1.16 -14.38 0.58
C ILE A 358 -1.14 -14.79 2.06
N GLN A 359 -0.65 -16.00 2.38
CA GLN A 359 -0.45 -16.41 3.78
C GLN A 359 0.11 -15.24 4.58
N PRO A 360 -0.44 -14.90 5.76
CA PRO A 360 0.04 -13.76 6.53
C PRO A 360 1.52 -13.95 6.81
N GLU A 361 2.34 -13.24 6.04
CA GLU A 361 3.75 -13.13 6.31
C GLU A 361 3.87 -12.25 7.54
N VAL A 362 4.70 -12.67 8.50
CA VAL A 362 5.08 -11.76 9.57
C VAL A 362 6.00 -10.73 8.94
N LEU A 363 5.40 -9.66 8.44
CA LEU A 363 6.13 -8.47 8.08
C LEU A 363 6.63 -7.86 9.39
N LEU A 364 7.92 -8.04 9.66
CA LEU A 364 8.61 -7.27 10.69
C LEU A 364 8.69 -5.82 10.21
N HIS A 365 7.59 -5.09 10.38
CA HIS A 365 7.62 -3.65 10.28
C HIS A 365 8.40 -3.15 11.50
N GLY A 366 9.69 -2.86 11.30
CA GLY A 366 10.40 -2.00 12.23
C GLY A 366 9.65 -0.68 12.25
N ALA A 367 8.98 -0.38 13.35
CA ALA A 367 8.39 0.93 13.59
C ALA A 367 9.52 1.97 13.68
N ALA A 368 10.08 2.35 12.54
CA ALA A 368 11.03 3.44 12.42
C ALA A 368 10.31 4.81 12.48
N ASP A 369 8.98 4.83 12.34
CA ASP A 369 8.22 6.08 12.15
C ASP A 369 7.48 6.60 13.41
N ILE A 370 7.71 6.01 14.60
CA ILE A 370 7.19 6.57 15.87
C ILE A 370 8.26 7.36 16.64
N PHE A 371 9.54 7.28 16.25
CA PHE A 371 10.50 8.27 16.70
C PHE A 371 10.38 9.51 15.83
N GLN A 372 9.84 10.60 16.41
CA GLN A 372 10.19 11.94 15.95
C GLN A 372 11.72 12.01 15.88
N THR A 373 12.29 11.84 14.68
CA THR A 373 13.67 12.23 14.41
C THR A 373 13.69 13.76 14.39
N LYS A 374 13.63 14.36 15.58
CA LYS A 374 14.32 15.63 15.80
C LYS A 374 15.78 15.35 15.47
N GLN A 375 16.34 16.16 14.58
CA GLN A 375 17.75 16.20 14.15
C GLN A 375 18.15 15.29 12.98
N TYR A 376 17.74 15.67 11.76
CA TYR A 376 18.74 15.73 10.69
C TYR A 376 19.40 17.11 10.79
N ARG A 377 20.50 17.19 11.55
CA ARG A 377 21.43 18.32 11.39
C ARG A 377 22.03 18.18 9.99
N VAL A 378 21.81 19.20 9.19
CA VAL A 378 22.54 19.47 7.95
C VAL A 378 24.03 19.33 8.26
N CYS A 379 24.73 18.45 7.53
CA CYS A 379 26.18 18.52 7.49
C CYS A 379 26.55 19.85 6.81
N GLU A 380 26.96 20.83 7.61
CA GLU A 380 27.66 22.00 7.12
C GLU A 380 28.88 21.53 6.32
N GLN A 381 28.95 21.96 5.06
CA GLN A 381 30.19 21.92 4.31
C GLN A 381 31.19 22.82 5.05
N LYS A 382 32.23 22.21 5.62
CA LYS A 382 33.43 22.96 5.95
C LYS A 382 34.20 23.20 4.66
N GLU A 383 34.17 24.44 4.19
CA GLU A 383 35.21 24.98 3.31
C GLU A 383 36.56 24.90 4.03
N HIS A 384 37.51 24.19 3.43
CA HIS A 384 38.94 24.43 3.55
C HIS A 384 39.57 24.28 2.17
#